data_AF-G3N9S0-F1
#
_entry.id   AF-G3N9S0-F1
#
_cell.length_a   1.000
_cell.length_b   1.000
_cell.length_c   1.000
_cell.angle_alpha   90.00
_cell.angle_beta   90.00
_cell.angle_gamma   90.00
#
_symmetry.space_group_name_H-M   'P 1'
#
loop_
_entity.id
_entity.type
_entity.pdbx_description
1 polymer ?
#
loop_
_entity_poly.entity_id
_entity_poly.type
_entity_poly.pdbx_seq_one_letter_code
_entity_poly.pdbx_strand_id
1 'polypeptide(L)'
;MDQNEAKQMVEGVMRANPKDEEVFNEYDKTKTLTDATRKQMVNILVADMIELHGRVPPSSVRTNYALGIVTLFPYLRDPFSKLGYVSS
;
A
#
# COMPACT_ATOMS: atom_id res chain seq x y z
N MET A 1 9.48 12.35 0.65
CA MET A 1 9.05 11.40 1.66
C MET A 1 10.04 10.26 1.64
N ASP A 2 10.63 9.94 2.79
CA ASP A 2 11.50 8.76 2.90
C ASP A 2 10.68 7.47 3.10
N GLN A 3 11.36 6.32 3.14
CA GLN A 3 10.69 5.02 3.27
C GLN A 3 9.93 4.87 4.59
N ASN A 4 10.45 5.40 5.69
CA ASN A 4 9.83 5.27 7.00
C ASN A 4 8.58 6.14 7.09
N GLU A 5 8.64 7.38 6.59
CA GLU A 5 7.48 8.27 6.50
C GLU A 5 6.39 7.66 5.59
N ALA A 6 6.76 7.12 4.43
CA ALA A 6 5.83 6.51 3.50
C ALA A 6 5.16 5.26 4.10
N LYS A 7 5.92 4.45 4.84
CA LYS A 7 5.37 3.31 5.57
C LYS A 7 4.36 3.75 6.63
N GLN A 8 4.72 4.73 7.46
CA GLN A 8 3.85 5.21 8.53
C GLN A 8 2.54 5.81 8.01
N MET A 9 2.60 6.52 6.88
CA MET A 9 1.42 7.03 6.19
C MET A 9 0.48 5.90 5.78
N VAL A 10 0.98 4.91 5.02
CA VAL A 10 0.17 3.77 4.56
C VAL A 10 -0.35 2.93 5.73
N GLU A 11 0.49 2.66 6.73
CA GLU A 11 0.11 1.91 7.92
C GLU A 11 -0.97 2.64 8.72
N GLY A 12 -0.89 3.96 8.85
CA GLY A 12 -1.90 4.78 9.52
C GLY A 12 -3.26 4.72 8.83
N VAL A 13 -3.28 4.86 7.50
CA VAL A 13 -4.51 4.74 6.69
C VAL A 13 -5.14 3.36 6.85
N MET A 14 -4.33 2.31 6.76
CA MET A 14 -4.84 0.94 6.88
C MET A 14 -5.37 0.64 8.28
N ARG A 15 -4.65 1.05 9.34
CA ARG A 15 -5.09 0.82 10.72
C ARG A 15 -6.35 1.62 11.11
N ALA A 16 -6.64 2.71 10.41
CA ALA A 16 -7.88 3.45 10.59
C ALA A 16 -9.11 2.70 10.03
N ASN A 17 -8.91 1.67 9.20
CA ASN A 17 -9.98 0.87 8.61
C ASN A 17 -10.07 -0.52 9.28
N PRO A 18 -11.18 -0.84 9.97
CA PRO A 18 -11.33 -2.14 10.64
C PRO A 18 -11.31 -3.33 9.68
N LYS A 19 -11.54 -3.12 8.37
CA LYS A 19 -11.45 -4.17 7.36
C LYS A 19 -10.01 -4.61 7.08
N ASP A 20 -9.01 -3.80 7.42
CA ASP A 20 -7.60 -4.11 7.12
C ASP A 20 -6.93 -5.02 8.15
N GLU A 21 -7.58 -5.33 9.29
CA GLU A 21 -7.07 -6.38 10.19
C GLU A 21 -6.91 -7.72 9.45
N GLU A 22 -7.82 -8.03 8.52
CA GLU A 22 -7.73 -9.24 7.70
C GLU A 22 -6.47 -9.24 6.82
N VAL A 23 -6.12 -8.09 6.23
CA VAL A 23 -4.93 -7.94 5.38
C VAL A 23 -3.66 -8.18 6.19
N PHE A 24 -3.54 -7.54 7.36
CA PHE A 24 -2.37 -7.73 8.22
C PHE A 24 -2.28 -9.17 8.76
N ASN A 25 -3.40 -9.76 9.16
CA ASN A 25 -3.45 -11.12 9.66
C ASN A 25 -3.08 -12.16 8.60
N GLU A 26 -3.59 -11.99 7.36
CA GLU A 26 -3.24 -12.89 6.26
C GLU A 26 -1.76 -12.77 5.90
N TYR A 27 -1.27 -11.53 5.76
CA TYR A 27 0.11 -11.28 5.44
C TYR A 27 1.06 -11.80 6.52
N ASP A 28 0.73 -11.63 7.81
CA ASP A 28 1.60 -12.11 8.87
C ASP A 28 1.74 -13.65 8.84
N LYS A 29 0.64 -14.36 8.56
CA LYS A 29 0.61 -15.84 8.50
C LYS A 29 1.28 -16.40 7.25
N THR A 30 1.05 -15.79 6.09
CA THR A 30 1.40 -16.39 4.79
C THR A 30 2.55 -15.69 4.08
N LYS A 31 2.93 -14.48 4.54
CA LYS A 31 3.85 -13.55 3.87
C LYS A 31 3.45 -13.24 2.43
N THR A 32 2.17 -13.42 2.09
CA THR A 32 1.56 -13.09 0.81
C THR A 32 0.15 -12.53 1.03
N LEU A 33 -0.52 -12.12 -0.05
CA LEU A 33 -1.92 -11.71 -0.05
C LEU A 33 -2.65 -12.35 -1.23
N THR A 34 -3.80 -12.94 -0.96
CA THR A 34 -4.77 -13.35 -1.98
C THR A 34 -5.22 -12.16 -2.81
N ASP A 35 -5.74 -12.43 -4.00
CA ASP A 35 -6.25 -11.37 -4.87
C ASP A 35 -7.40 -10.58 -4.21
N ALA A 36 -8.17 -11.21 -3.32
CA ALA A 36 -9.26 -10.56 -2.60
C ALA A 36 -8.74 -9.53 -1.60
N THR A 37 -7.85 -9.92 -0.69
CA THR A 37 -7.29 -9.03 0.33
C THR A 37 -6.35 -7.98 -0.26
N ARG A 38 -5.64 -8.31 -1.34
CA ARG A 38 -4.87 -7.32 -2.12
C ARG A 38 -5.76 -6.24 -2.72
N LYS A 39 -6.88 -6.61 -3.35
CA LYS A 39 -7.85 -5.63 -3.89
C LYS A 39 -8.44 -4.78 -2.77
N GLN A 40 -8.75 -5.37 -1.62
CA GLN A 40 -9.27 -4.65 -0.46
C GLN A 40 -8.29 -3.57 0.03
N MET A 41 -7.04 -3.95 0.27
CA MET A 41 -5.96 -3.02 0.64
C MET A 41 -5.83 -1.89 -0.38
N VAL A 42 -5.76 -2.21 -1.66
CA VAL A 42 -5.64 -1.21 -2.73
C VAL A 42 -6.84 -0.26 -2.75
N ASN A 43 -8.06 -0.76 -2.61
CA ASN A 43 -9.26 0.07 -2.62
C ASN A 43 -9.29 1.07 -1.45
N ILE A 44 -8.83 0.67 -0.26
CA ILE A 44 -8.76 1.54 0.91
C ILE A 44 -7.75 2.67 0.67
N LEU A 45 -6.55 2.31 0.21
CA LEU A 45 -5.50 3.28 -0.08
C LEU A 45 -5.88 4.23 -1.23
N VAL A 46 -6.58 3.73 -2.24
CA VAL A 46 -7.09 4.56 -3.35
C VAL A 46 -8.20 5.50 -2.87
N ALA A 47 -9.10 5.04 -2.01
CA ALA A 47 -10.17 5.88 -1.46
C ALA A 47 -9.58 7.06 -0.67
N ASP A 48 -8.64 6.78 0.24
CA ASP A 48 -7.91 7.79 1.01
C ASP A 48 -7.15 8.77 0.11
N MET A 49 -6.45 8.25 -0.91
CA MET A 49 -5.73 9.07 -1.88
C MET A 49 -6.67 10.01 -2.66
N ILE A 50 -7.86 9.54 -3.05
CA ILE A 50 -8.86 10.35 -3.74
C ILE A 50 -9.48 11.39 -2.81
N GLU A 51 -9.72 11.04 -1.54
CA GLU A 51 -10.27 11.94 -0.54
C GLU A 51 -9.32 13.13 -0.27
N LEU A 52 -8.02 12.85 -0.14
CA LEU A 52 -7.01 13.86 0.19
C LEU A 52 -6.49 14.65 -1.02
N HIS A 53 -6.39 14.02 -2.19
CA HIS A 53 -5.72 14.60 -3.36
C HIS A 53 -6.61 14.74 -4.59
N GLY A 54 -7.89 14.40 -4.47
CA GLY A 54 -8.86 14.45 -5.55
C GLY A 54 -8.77 13.27 -6.51
N ARG A 55 -9.67 13.24 -7.50
CA ARG A 55 -9.87 12.10 -8.42
C ARG A 55 -8.63 11.70 -9.23
N VAL A 56 -7.72 12.64 -9.48
CA VAL A 56 -6.47 12.39 -10.21
C VAL A 56 -5.30 12.83 -9.32
N PRO A 57 -4.84 11.95 -8.41
CA PRO A 57 -3.76 12.28 -7.49
C PRO A 57 -2.43 12.48 -8.26
N PRO A 58 -1.58 13.43 -7.86
CA PRO A 58 -0.27 13.67 -8.48
C PRO A 58 0.62 12.42 -8.51
N SER A 59 1.54 12.33 -9.49
CA SER A 59 2.45 11.19 -9.61
C SER A 59 3.30 10.99 -8.35
N SER A 60 3.77 12.07 -7.72
CA SER A 60 4.54 12.01 -6.47
C SER A 60 3.77 11.37 -5.33
N VAL A 61 2.46 11.65 -5.22
CA VAL A 61 1.57 11.03 -4.23
C VAL A 61 1.45 9.54 -4.51
N ARG A 62 1.16 9.15 -5.76
CA ARG A 62 1.07 7.73 -6.14
C ARG A 62 2.37 6.98 -5.84
N THR A 63 3.51 7.59 -6.11
CA THR A 63 4.84 7.05 -5.80
C THR A 63 5.05 6.89 -4.29
N ASN A 64 4.61 7.84 -3.46
CA ASN A 64 4.73 7.73 -2.00
C ASN A 64 3.88 6.56 -1.44
N TYR A 65 2.66 6.38 -1.92
CA TYR A 65 1.82 5.24 -1.51
C TYR A 65 2.43 3.92 -1.99
N ALA A 66 2.90 3.84 -3.24
CA ALA A 66 3.59 2.66 -3.74
C ALA A 66 4.82 2.31 -2.88
N LEU A 67 5.62 3.33 -2.53
CA LEU A 67 6.77 3.17 -1.63
C LEU A 67 6.36 2.67 -0.25
N GLY A 68 5.28 3.22 0.32
CA GLY A 68 4.74 2.79 1.61
C GLY A 68 4.27 1.34 1.59
N ILE A 69 3.56 0.92 0.54
CA ILE A 69 3.09 -0.46 0.36
C ILE A 69 4.28 -1.43 0.30
N VAL A 70 5.28 -1.18 -0.56
CA VAL A 70 6.42 -2.10 -0.69
C VAL A 70 7.30 -2.12 0.57
N THR A 71 7.29 -1.05 1.36
CA THR A 71 8.02 -0.98 2.63
C THR A 71 7.27 -1.68 3.76
N LEU A 72 5.92 -1.61 3.76
CA LEU A 72 5.06 -2.28 4.73
C LEU A 72 4.92 -3.78 4.45
N PHE A 73 4.89 -4.16 3.17
CA PHE A 73 4.74 -5.53 2.70
C PHE A 73 5.94 -5.97 1.82
N PRO A 74 7.15 -6.07 2.39
CA PRO A 74 8.37 -6.33 1.61
C PRO A 74 8.36 -7.65 0.81
N TYR A 75 7.61 -8.66 1.26
CA TYR A 75 7.49 -9.94 0.54
C TYR A 75 6.57 -9.88 -0.68
N LEU A 76 5.77 -8.81 -0.83
CA LEU A 76 4.95 -8.56 -2.02
C LEU A 76 5.69 -7.76 -3.10
N ARG A 77 6.91 -7.31 -2.79
CA ARG A 77 7.75 -6.58 -3.72
C ARG A 77 8.05 -7.47 -4.92
N ASP A 78 7.88 -6.94 -6.13
CA ASP A 78 8.32 -7.64 -7.33
C ASP A 78 9.86 -7.79 -7.30
N PRO A 79 10.40 -9.02 -7.25
CA PRO A 79 11.85 -9.23 -7.18
C PRO A 79 12.57 -8.82 -8.48
N PHE A 80 11.84 -8.63 -9.59
CA PHE A 80 12.41 -8.31 -10.90
C PHE A 80 12.45 -6.81 -11.22
N SER A 81 11.82 -5.95 -10.41
CA SER A 81 11.83 -4.50 -10.63
C SER A 81 12.76 -3.76 -9.66
N LYS A 82 13.57 -2.83 -10.18
CA LYS A 82 14.53 -2.05 -9.38
C LYS A 82 13.88 -1.35 -8.19
N LEU A 83 12.63 -0.90 -8.34
CA LEU A 83 11.86 -0.20 -7.30
C LEU A 83 10.87 -1.10 -6.54
N GLY A 84 10.63 -2.32 -7.01
CA GLY A 84 9.64 -3.21 -6.42
C GLY A 84 8.21 -3.07 -6.95
N TYR A 85 7.99 -2.14 -7.89
CA TYR A 85 6.77 -1.94 -8.66
C TYR A 85 7.12 -1.39 -10.05
N VAL A 86 6.21 -1.56 -11.02
CA VAL A 86 6.36 -1.01 -12.37
C VAL A 86 6.07 0.49 -12.33
N SER A 87 7.09 1.31 -12.60
CA SER A 87 6.91 2.73 -12.91
C SER A 87 6.69 2.88 -14.41
N SER A 88 5.44 3.07 -14.82
CA SER A 88 5.05 3.43 -16.19
C SER A 88 4.52 4.86 -16.23
#